data_AF-A0A819QRS2-F1
#
_entry.id   AF-A0A819QRS2-F1
#
_cell.length_a   1.000
_cell.length_b   1.000
_cell.length_c   1.000
_cell.angle_alpha   90.00
_cell.angle_beta   90.00
_cell.angle_gamma   90.00
#
_symmetry.space_group_name_H-M   'P 1'
#
loop_
_entity.id
_entity.type
_entity.pdbx_description
1 polymer ?
#
loop_
_entity_poly.entity_id
_entity_poly.type
_entity_poly.pdbx_seq_one_letter_code
_entity_poly.pdbx_strand_id
1 'polypeptide(L)' 'VCRYFAYKAKYTNSSIDIPEFPIDIQVVLELLVASDFLDC' A
#
# COMPACT_ATOMS: atom_id res chain seq x y z
N VAL A 1 5.61 -0.90 -3.50
CA VAL A 1 5.86 0.33 -2.71
C VAL A 1 5.33 1.61 -3.37
N CYS A 2 5.84 2.09 -4.52
CA CYS A 2 5.36 3.37 -5.11
C CYS A 2 3.85 3.42 -5.41
N ARG A 3 3.27 2.29 -5.87
CA ARG A 3 1.82 2.16 -6.08
C ARG A 3 1.02 2.32 -4.77
N TYR A 4 1.55 1.80 -3.67
CA TYR A 4 0.94 1.95 -2.34
C TYR A 4 1.03 3.41 -1.87
N PHE A 5 2.13 4.12 -2.11
CA PHE A 5 2.19 5.56 -1.78
C PHE A 5 1.23 6.41 -2.59
N ALA A 6 1.07 6.15 -3.89
CA ALA A 6 0.08 6.84 -4.70
C ALA A 6 -1.35 6.54 -4.21
N TYR A 7 -1.62 5.29 -3.85
CA TYR A 7 -2.89 4.87 -3.26
C TYR A 7 -3.13 5.58 -1.90
N LYS A 8 -2.16 5.53 -0.99
CA LYS A 8 -2.20 6.19 0.32
C LYS A 8 -2.45 7.69 0.15
N ALA A 9 -1.71 8.37 -0.71
CA ALA A 9 -1.89 9.81 -0.97
C ALA A 9 -3.28 10.13 -1.54
N LYS A 10 -3.85 9.26 -2.38
CA LYS A 10 -5.17 9.45 -2.98
C LYS A 10 -6.34 9.24 -2.00
N TYR A 11 -6.18 8.29 -1.07
CA TYR A 11 -7.27 7.89 -0.16
C TYR A 11 -7.10 8.41 1.28
N THR A 12 -5.94 8.96 1.64
CA THR A 12 -5.76 9.65 2.93
C THR A 12 -6.61 10.91 2.97
N ASN A 13 -7.47 11.05 3.99
CA ASN A 13 -8.47 12.13 4.13
C ASN A 13 -9.54 12.18 3.04
N SER A 14 -9.74 11.07 2.33
CA SER A 14 -10.75 10.96 1.29
C SER A 14 -12.09 10.57 1.91
N SER A 15 -13.17 11.28 1.54
CA SER A 15 -14.53 11.00 2.03
C SER A 15 -15.26 9.91 1.23
N ILE A 16 -14.56 9.26 0.30
CA ILE A 16 -15.08 8.15 -0.52
C ILE A 16 -14.66 6.81 0.07
N ASP A 17 -15.46 5.77 -0.21
CA ASP A 17 -15.16 4.41 0.20
C ASP A 17 -13.78 3.97 -0.33
N ILE A 18 -12.97 3.42 0.57
CA ILE A 18 -11.59 3.03 0.32
C ILE A 18 -11.59 1.62 -0.31
N PRO A 19 -11.18 1.47 -1.58
CA PRO A 19 -11.21 0.17 -2.27
C PRO A 19 -10.02 -0.70 -1.84
N GLU A 20 -10.14 -2.02 -1.89
CA GLU A 20 -9.05 -2.91 -1.49
C GLU A 20 -7.81 -2.75 -2.39
N PHE A 21 -6.60 -2.74 -1.79
CA PHE A 21 -5.36 -2.64 -2.54
C PHE A 21 -4.93 -4.03 -3.02
N PRO A 22 -4.86 -4.30 -4.34
CA PRO A 22 -4.54 -5.64 -4.83
C PRO A 22 -3.06 -5.93 -4.59
N ILE A 23 -2.78 -6.95 -3.76
CA ILE A 23 -1.42 -7.46 -3.49
C ILE A 23 -1.32 -8.88 -4.03
N ASP A 24 -0.27 -9.13 -4.79
CA ASP A 24 0.04 -10.48 -5.28
C ASP A 24 0.76 -11.28 -4.18
N ILE A 25 0.32 -12.51 -3.95
CA ILE A 25 0.88 -13.45 -2.97
C ILE A 25 2.37 -13.70 -3.23
N GLN A 26 2.81 -13.68 -4.50
CA GLN A 26 4.21 -13.90 -4.86
C GLN A 26 5.15 -12.83 -4.28
N VAL A 27 4.65 -11.61 -4.05
CA VAL A 27 5.46 -10.48 -3.58
C VAL A 27 5.08 -10.01 -2.18
N VAL A 28 4.07 -10.59 -1.53
CA VAL A 28 3.61 -10.24 -0.18
C VAL A 28 4.77 -10.18 0.82
N LEU A 29 5.64 -11.18 0.79
CA LEU A 29 6.72 -11.31 1.78
C LEU A 29 7.77 -10.20 1.58
N GLU A 30 8.16 -9.95 0.33
CA GLU A 30 9.09 -8.88 -0.01
C GLU A 30 8.49 -7.50 0.30
N LEU A 31 7.19 -7.33 0.05
CA LEU A 31 6.47 -6.09 0.37
C LEU A 31 6.40 -5.84 1.86
N LEU A 32 6.20 -6.88 2.68
CA LEU A 32 6.16 -6.80 4.15
C LEU A 32 7.51 -6.36 4.73
N VAL A 33 8.61 -6.97 4.26
CA VAL A 33 9.97 -6.58 4.68
C VAL A 33 10.30 -5.18 4.21
N ALA A 34 9.90 -4.82 2.98
CA ALA A 34 10.09 -3.48 2.46
C ALA A 34 9.28 -2.43 3.22
N SER A 35 8.04 -2.73 3.65
CA SER A 35 7.25 -1.79 4.45
C SER A 35 7.82 -1.57 5.85
N ASP A 36 8.37 -2.63 6.46
CA ASP A 36 9.04 -2.54 7.76
C ASP A 36 10.31 -1.70 7.66
N PHE A 37 11.13 -1.95 6.63
CA PHE A 37 12.35 -1.17 6.38
C PHE A 37 12.09 0.30 6.06
N LEU A 38 11.01 0.60 5.33
CA LEU A 38 10.66 1.95 4.90
C LEU A 38 9.79 2.71 5.92
N ASP A 39 9.39 2.06 7.01
CA ASP A 39 8.56 2.60 8.10
C ASP A 39 7.29 3.32 7.58
N CYS A 40 6.54 2.67 6.67
CA CYS A 40 5.53 3.34 5.85
C CYS A 40 4.21 2.59 5.60
#